data_AF-A0A6A6VN35-F1
#
_entry.id   AF-A0A6A6VN35-F1
#
_cell.length_a   1.000
_cell.length_b   1.000
_cell.length_c   1.000
_cell.angle_alpha   90.00
_cell.angle_beta   90.00
_cell.angle_gamma   90.00
#
_symmetry.space_group_name_H-M   'P 1'
#
loop_
_entity.id
_entity.type
_entity.pdbx_description
1 polymer ?
#
loop_
_entity_poly.entity_id
_entity_poly.type
_entity_poly.pdbx_seq_one_letter_code
_entity_poly.pdbx_strand_id
1 'polypeptide(L)'
;MTDNTPQKANWHDAFPAPKLTAPILPREAALSSLSSPDLLLVDVRRTDFEGGTIRGSLNLPAHSFYMNRAILYDLCKRAGVKKIAFYC
;
A
#
# COMPACT_ATOMS: atom_id res chain seq x y z
N MET A 1 39.33 -13.94 -7.65
CA MET A 1 38.49 -13.07 -8.48
C MET A 1 37.44 -12.48 -7.56
N THR A 2 37.55 -11.21 -7.20
CA THR A 2 36.56 -10.54 -6.35
C THR A 2 35.37 -10.17 -7.21
N ASP A 3 34.23 -10.81 -6.94
CA ASP A 3 32.98 -10.60 -7.66
C ASP A 3 32.46 -9.19 -7.34
N ASN A 4 32.81 -8.23 -8.19
CA ASN A 4 32.39 -6.83 -8.09
C ASN A 4 31.06 -6.65 -8.83
N THR A 5 30.05 -7.40 -8.43
CA THR A 5 28.68 -7.21 -8.94
C THR A 5 28.11 -5.93 -8.30
N PRO A 6 27.73 -4.90 -9.09
CA PRO A 6 27.14 -3.69 -8.53
C PRO A 6 25.89 -4.05 -7.75
N GLN A 7 25.87 -3.73 -6.46
CA GLN A 7 24.69 -3.93 -5.63
C GLN A 7 23.53 -3.14 -6.24
N LYS A 8 22.52 -3.87 -6.73
CA LYS A 8 21.37 -3.26 -7.39
C LYS A 8 20.67 -2.37 -6.36
N ALA A 9 20.70 -1.06 -6.58
CA ALA A 9 20.02 -0.11 -5.71
C ALA A 9 18.55 -0.51 -5.57
N ASN A 10 17.99 -0.35 -4.37
CA ASN A 10 16.59 -0.65 -4.16
C ASN A 10 15.76 0.36 -4.93
N TRP A 11 14.65 -0.06 -5.53
CA TRP A 11 13.79 0.83 -6.32
C TRP A 11 13.28 2.03 -5.52
N HIS A 12 13.11 1.88 -4.20
CA HIS A 12 12.58 2.92 -3.32
C HIS A 12 13.61 3.98 -2.95
N ASP A 13 14.90 3.75 -3.21
CA ASP A 13 15.98 4.72 -2.96
C ASP A 13 15.81 6.00 -3.80
N ALA A 14 15.01 5.94 -4.88
CA ALA A 14 14.65 7.09 -5.71
C ALA A 14 13.67 8.07 -5.05
N PHE A 15 13.09 7.72 -3.89
CA PHE A 15 12.08 8.52 -3.20
C PHE A 15 12.57 9.01 -1.83
N PRO A 16 12.04 10.14 -1.31
CA PRO A 16 12.36 10.60 0.03
C PRO A 16 12.02 9.57 1.11
N ALA A 17 12.81 9.54 2.17
CA ALA A 17 12.53 8.71 3.33
C ALA A 17 11.14 9.01 3.94
N PRO A 18 10.42 7.99 4.44
CA PRO A 18 9.15 8.20 5.15
C PRO A 18 9.33 9.13 6.34
N LYS A 19 8.38 10.05 6.52
CA LYS A 19 8.36 10.98 7.66
C LYS A 19 7.62 10.42 8.88
N LEU A 20 6.87 9.34 8.70
CA LEU A 20 5.99 8.74 9.71
C LEU A 20 5.89 7.24 9.44
N THR A 21 5.82 6.45 10.51
CA THR A 21 5.41 5.05 10.47
C THR A 21 3.94 4.96 10.84
N ALA A 22 3.13 4.37 9.95
CA ALA A 22 1.72 4.14 10.22
C ALA A 22 1.54 3.06 11.31
N PRO A 23 0.51 3.16 12.17
CA PRO A 23 0.19 2.10 13.12
C PRO A 23 -0.26 0.84 12.39
N ILE A 24 0.06 -0.32 12.95
CA ILE A 24 -0.39 -1.62 12.44
C ILE A 24 -1.87 -1.81 12.80
N LEU A 25 -2.70 -2.16 11.80
CA LEU A 25 -4.07 -2.60 12.02
C LEU A 25 -4.08 -4.12 12.24
N PRO A 26 -4.48 -4.62 13.43
CA PRO A 26 -4.56 -6.05 13.69
C PRO A 26 -5.55 -6.75 12.75
N ARG A 27 -5.29 -8.03 12.44
CA ARG A 27 -6.12 -8.84 11.54
C ARG A 27 -7.57 -8.87 11.97
N GLU A 28 -7.84 -9.07 13.24
CA GLU A 28 -9.19 -9.21 13.80
C GLU A 28 -9.96 -7.88 13.66
N ALA A 29 -9.28 -6.76 13.88
CA ALA A 29 -9.83 -5.43 13.68
C ALA A 29 -10.12 -5.15 12.19
N ALA A 30 -9.21 -5.53 11.29
CA ALA A 30 -9.43 -5.44 9.85
C ALA A 30 -10.63 -6.28 9.41
N LEU A 31 -10.70 -7.54 9.86
CA LEU A 31 -11.79 -8.48 9.57
C LEU A 31 -13.16 -7.91 9.97
N SER A 32 -13.26 -7.35 11.18
CA SER A 32 -14.49 -6.74 11.68
C SER A 32 -14.93 -5.50 10.89
N SER A 33 -14.00 -4.87 10.16
CA SER A 33 -14.21 -3.62 9.44
C SER A 33 -14.34 -3.81 7.91
N LEU A 34 -14.24 -5.03 7.38
CA LEU A 34 -14.22 -5.28 5.92
C LEU A 34 -15.47 -4.78 5.18
N SER A 35 -16.61 -4.77 5.87
CA SER A 35 -17.89 -4.29 5.31
C SER A 35 -18.14 -2.81 5.56
N SER A 36 -17.26 -2.13 6.30
CA SER A 36 -17.44 -0.71 6.64
C SER A 36 -16.97 0.19 5.50
N PRO A 37 -17.75 1.21 5.10
CA PRO A 37 -17.32 2.20 4.12
C PRO A 37 -16.23 3.13 4.65
N ASP A 38 -15.95 3.10 5.97
CA ASP A 38 -14.96 3.98 6.59
C ASP A 38 -13.51 3.50 6.39
N LEU A 39 -13.31 2.23 6.01
CA LEU A 39 -12.00 1.61 5.81
C LEU A 39 -11.77 1.25 4.35
N LEU A 40 -10.81 1.91 3.72
CA LEU A 40 -10.26 1.49 2.42
C LEU A 40 -9.07 0.55 2.65
N LEU A 41 -9.15 -0.65 2.08
CA LEU A 41 -8.00 -1.55 1.96
C LEU A 41 -7.26 -1.31 0.65
N VAL A 42 -5.94 -1.19 0.72
CA VAL A 42 -5.07 -1.02 -0.43
C VAL A 42 -4.06 -2.17 -0.50
N ASP A 43 -4.18 -2.99 -1.54
CA ASP A 43 -3.24 -4.06 -1.86
C ASP A 43 -2.04 -3.47 -2.59
N VAL A 44 -0.84 -3.54 -2.00
CA VAL A 44 0.39 -2.99 -2.58
C VAL A 44 1.26 -4.02 -3.30
N ARG A 45 0.77 -5.26 -3.45
CA ARG A 45 1.40 -6.28 -4.31
C ARG A 45 1.37 -5.85 -5.77
N ARG A 46 2.24 -6.48 -6.58
CA ARG A 46 2.27 -6.29 -8.04
C ARG A 46 1.21 -7.20 -8.66
N THR A 47 1.58 -8.04 -9.61
CA THR A 47 0.70 -9.02 -10.28
C THR A 47 0.75 -10.39 -9.60
N ASP A 48 1.44 -10.51 -8.47
CA ASP A 48 1.71 -11.73 -7.72
C ASP A 48 0.59 -12.12 -6.74
N PHE A 49 -0.62 -11.58 -6.91
CA PHE A 49 -1.81 -11.93 -6.13
C PHE A 49 -2.56 -13.16 -6.67
N GLU A 50 -1.85 -14.20 -7.12
CA GLU A 50 -2.42 -15.38 -7.82
C GLU A 50 -3.54 -16.10 -7.04
N GLY A 51 -3.55 -15.99 -5.71
CA GLY A 51 -4.59 -16.53 -4.82
C GLY A 51 -5.79 -15.60 -4.56
N GLY A 52 -5.85 -14.44 -5.22
CA GLY A 52 -6.88 -13.42 -5.04
C GLY A 52 -6.50 -12.26 -4.11
N THR A 53 -7.44 -11.33 -3.97
CA THR A 53 -7.31 -10.13 -3.13
C THR A 53 -8.45 -10.06 -2.12
N ILE A 54 -8.29 -9.24 -1.09
CA ILE A 54 -9.38 -8.99 -0.15
C ILE A 54 -10.50 -8.28 -0.91
N ARG A 55 -11.74 -8.81 -0.83
CA ARG A 55 -12.91 -8.24 -1.52
C ARG A 55 -13.06 -6.76 -1.18
N GLY A 56 -13.23 -5.92 -2.20
CA GLY A 56 -13.39 -4.48 -2.05
C GLY A 56 -12.08 -3.69 -1.86
N SER A 57 -10.93 -4.37 -1.85
CA SER A 57 -9.63 -3.69 -1.84
C SER A 57 -9.32 -3.04 -3.19
N LEU A 58 -8.52 -1.97 -3.15
CA LEU A 58 -7.92 -1.32 -4.30
C LEU A 58 -6.49 -1.85 -4.48
N ASN A 59 -6.14 -2.37 -5.65
CA ASN A 59 -4.73 -2.68 -5.94
C ASN A 59 -3.99 -1.42 -6.43
N LEU A 60 -2.95 -1.04 -5.68
CA LEU A 60 -2.04 0.05 -6.02
C LEU A 60 -0.62 -0.39 -5.66
N PRO A 61 0.13 -0.99 -6.60
CA PRO A 61 1.45 -1.55 -6.34
C PRO A 61 2.41 -0.54 -5.73
N ALA A 62 3.24 -0.97 -4.76
CA ALA A 62 4.15 -0.09 -4.02
C ALA A 62 5.05 0.78 -4.93
N HIS A 63 5.46 0.25 -6.09
CA HIS A 63 6.31 0.93 -7.07
C HIS A 63 5.66 2.17 -7.69
N SER A 64 4.33 2.20 -7.81
CA SER A 64 3.59 3.35 -8.36
C SER A 64 2.99 4.24 -7.26
N PHE A 65 3.04 3.82 -5.99
CA PHE A 65 2.40 4.50 -4.88
C PHE A 65 2.87 5.94 -4.72
N TYR A 66 4.20 6.18 -4.70
CA TYR A 66 4.71 7.52 -4.44
C TYR A 66 4.21 8.54 -5.47
N MET A 67 4.16 8.18 -6.75
CA MET A 67 3.68 9.05 -7.83
C MET A 67 2.17 9.30 -7.74
N ASN A 68 1.40 8.33 -7.25
CA ASN A 68 -0.06 8.39 -7.18
C ASN A 68 -0.63 8.84 -5.82
N ARG A 69 0.21 9.03 -4.80
CA ARG A 69 -0.21 9.32 -3.41
C ARG A 69 -1.14 10.53 -3.29
N ALA A 70 -0.90 11.57 -4.10
CA ALA A 70 -1.72 12.78 -4.08
C ALA A 70 -3.14 12.52 -4.61
N ILE A 71 -3.25 11.78 -5.72
CA ILE A 71 -4.54 11.41 -6.32
C ILE A 71 -5.30 10.46 -5.39
N LEU A 72 -4.60 9.49 -4.77
CA LEU A 72 -5.21 8.60 -3.79
C LEU A 72 -5.79 9.37 -2.60
N TYR A 73 -5.02 10.30 -2.03
CA TYR A 73 -5.48 11.15 -0.93
C TYR A 73 -6.74 11.92 -1.32
N ASP A 74 -6.71 12.56 -2.48
CA ASP A 74 -7.81 13.35 -3.01
C ASP A 74 -9.09 12.53 -3.24
N LEU A 75 -8.94 11.32 -3.81
CA LEU A 75 -10.04 10.37 -4.00
C LEU A 75 -10.64 9.97 -2.65
N CYS A 76 -9.80 9.57 -1.69
CA CYS A 76 -10.25 9.16 -0.35
C CYS A 76 -10.99 10.30 0.35
N LYS A 77 -10.47 11.53 0.26
CA LYS A 77 -11.09 12.72 0.84
C LYS A 77 -12.47 13.00 0.23
N ARG A 78 -12.60 12.93 -1.10
CA ARG A 78 -13.88 13.13 -1.80
C ARG A 78 -14.89 12.01 -1.52
N ALA A 79 -14.42 10.78 -1.39
CA ALA A 79 -15.25 9.62 -1.05
C ALA A 79 -15.63 9.55 0.44
N GLY A 80 -15.13 10.47 1.28
CA GLY A 80 -15.42 10.48 2.71
C GLY A 80 -14.71 9.38 3.52
N VAL A 81 -13.75 8.67 2.91
CA VAL A 81 -12.97 7.60 3.55
C VAL A 81 -12.21 8.16 4.75
N LYS A 82 -12.34 7.49 5.90
CA LYS A 82 -11.74 7.94 7.17
C LYS A 82 -10.46 7.21 7.53
N LYS A 83 -10.32 5.96 7.09
CA LYS A 83 -9.18 5.10 7.38
C LYS A 83 -8.71 4.40 6.11
N ILE A 84 -7.40 4.28 5.95
CA ILE A 84 -6.77 3.54 4.87
C ILE A 84 -5.79 2.56 5.51
N ALA A 85 -5.85 1.30 5.12
CA ALA A 85 -4.87 0.29 5.52
C ALA A 85 -4.22 -0.32 4.28
N PHE A 86 -2.89 -0.35 4.27
CA PHE A 86 -2.09 -0.97 3.23
C PHE A 86 -1.73 -2.40 3.64
N TYR A 87 -1.82 -3.34 2.72
CA TYR A 87 -1.39 -4.71 2.93
C TYR A 87 -0.63 -5.24 1.71
N CYS A 88 0.23 -6.23 1.94
CA CYS A 88 0.97 -6.96 0.93
C CYS A 88 0.97 -8.44 1.26
#